data_AF-A0A671VPV3-F1
#
_entry.id   AF-A0A671VPV3-F1
#
_cell.length_a   1.000
_cell.length_b   1.000
_cell.length_c   1.000
_cell.angle_alpha   90.00
_cell.angle_beta   90.00
_cell.angle_gamma   90.00
#
_symmetry.space_group_name_H-M   'P 1'
#
loop_
_entity.id
_entity.type
_entity.pdbx_description
1 polymer ?
#
loop_
_entity_poly.entity_id
_entity_poly.type
_entity_poly.pdbx_seq_one_letter_code
_entity_poly.pdbx_strand_id
1 'polypeptide(L)'
;MCGFVFQLVAALPLSILANHTSPDGLQTETITFTFRPTILTGGCRVSGLSSSLGFTTLLDGGLNYCNLFNLLSGDGLTSAPGYMELTNEWACLGYGLATCKA
;
A
#
# COMPACT_ATOMS: atom_id res chain seq x y z
N MET A 1 -0.21 21.67 -9.94
CA MET A 1 -0.90 20.66 -9.14
C MET A 1 0.10 19.53 -8.94
N CYS A 2 0.72 19.38 -7.77
CA CYS A 2 1.63 18.26 -7.47
C CYS A 2 0.80 17.16 -6.80
N GLY A 3 0.35 16.17 -7.57
CA GLY A 3 -0.35 15.01 -7.07
C GLY A 3 0.61 13.84 -6.87
N PHE A 4 0.28 12.95 -5.94
CA PHE A 4 0.89 11.62 -5.84
C PHE A 4 0.72 10.88 -7.16
N VAL A 5 1.81 10.33 -7.73
CA VAL A 5 1.75 9.61 -8.99
C VAL A 5 1.85 8.12 -8.70
N PHE A 6 0.70 7.44 -8.76
CA PHE A 6 0.65 5.98 -8.82
C PHE A 6 0.57 5.56 -10.29
N GLN A 7 1.54 4.78 -10.73
CA GLN A 7 1.61 4.29 -12.10
C GLN A 7 1.51 2.78 -12.13
N LEU A 8 0.49 2.26 -12.80
CA LEU A 8 0.36 0.83 -13.07
C LEU A 8 1.50 0.36 -13.97
N VAL A 9 2.23 -0.67 -13.54
CA VAL A 9 3.27 -1.33 -14.31
C VAL A 9 2.71 -2.57 -15.01
N ALA A 10 2.01 -3.42 -14.25
CA ALA A 10 1.40 -4.63 -14.78
C ALA A 10 0.19 -5.07 -13.94
N ALA A 11 -0.81 -5.64 -14.62
CA ALA A 11 -1.92 -6.36 -13.99
C ALA A 11 -1.89 -7.81 -14.48
N LEU A 12 -1.63 -8.72 -13.55
CA LEU A 12 -1.54 -10.17 -13.74
C LEU A 12 -2.74 -10.83 -13.05
N PRO A 13 -3.07 -12.10 -13.38
CA PRO A 13 -4.25 -12.77 -12.82
C PRO A 13 -4.30 -12.81 -11.29
N LEU A 14 -3.14 -12.85 -10.63
CA LEU A 14 -3.02 -12.94 -9.16
C LEU A 14 -2.12 -11.86 -8.58
N SER A 15 -1.74 -10.84 -9.35
CA SER A 15 -0.94 -9.73 -8.83
C SER A 15 -1.10 -8.43 -9.61
N ILE A 16 -0.89 -7.31 -8.93
CA ILE A 16 -0.76 -5.99 -9.54
C ILE A 16 0.61 -5.44 -9.13
N LEU A 17 1.33 -4.88 -10.09
CA LEU A 17 2.58 -4.16 -9.88
C LEU A 17 2.36 -2.71 -10.27
N ALA A 18 2.78 -1.80 -9.40
CA ALA A 18 2.69 -0.36 -9.61
C ALA A 18 3.93 0.33 -9.02
N ASN A 19 4.21 1.54 -9.48
CA ASN A 19 5.18 2.43 -8.86
C ASN A 19 4.45 3.61 -8.23
N HIS A 20 4.91 4.01 -7.05
CA HIS A 20 4.57 5.28 -6.44
C HIS A 20 5.75 6.22 -6.60
N THR A 21 5.48 7.45 -7.02
CA THR A 21 6.48 8.51 -7.01
C THR A 21 5.98 9.63 -6.11
N SER A 22 6.82 10.03 -5.17
CA SER A 22 6.53 11.11 -4.23
C SER A 22 6.29 12.43 -4.97
N PRO A 23 5.53 13.38 -4.39
CA PRO A 23 5.20 14.65 -5.05
C PRO A 23 6.41 15.51 -5.44
N ASP A 24 7.55 15.32 -4.76
CA ASP A 24 8.82 15.99 -5.06
C ASP A 24 9.64 15.26 -6.16
N GLY A 25 9.19 14.09 -6.61
CA GLY A 25 9.85 13.28 -7.64
C GLY A 25 11.15 12.60 -7.19
N LEU A 26 11.50 12.70 -5.90
CA LEU A 26 12.79 12.24 -5.39
C LEU A 26 12.76 10.80 -4.90
N GLN A 27 11.59 10.30 -4.50
CA GLN A 27 11.41 8.96 -3.99
C GLN A 27 10.48 8.18 -4.92
N THR A 28 10.87 6.94 -5.19
CA THR A 28 10.07 6.01 -5.97
C THR A 28 10.04 4.68 -5.25
N GLU A 29 8.84 4.22 -4.96
CA GLU A 29 8.55 2.98 -4.26
C GLU A 29 7.84 2.02 -5.22
N THR A 30 8.15 0.73 -5.11
CA THR A 30 7.40 -0.31 -5.80
C THR A 30 6.25 -0.78 -4.93
N ILE A 31 5.05 -0.78 -5.49
CA ILE A 31 3.85 -1.32 -4.86
C ILE A 31 3.48 -2.63 -5.55
N THR A 32 3.25 -3.67 -4.75
CA THR A 32 2.78 -4.96 -5.23
C THR A 32 1.56 -5.39 -4.44
N PHE A 33 0.49 -5.75 -5.13
CA PHE A 33 -0.64 -6.46 -4.57
C PHE A 33 -0.62 -7.90 -5.05
N THR A 34 -0.86 -8.85 -4.15
CA THR A 34 -1.00 -10.27 -4.49
C THR A 34 -2.36 -10.77 -4.02
N PHE A 35 -3.07 -11.46 -4.90
CA PHE A 35 -4.42 -11.93 -4.68
C PHE A 35 -4.39 -13.43 -4.39
N ARG A 36 -5.08 -13.84 -3.32
CA ARG A 36 -5.24 -15.24 -2.97
C ARG A 36 -6.72 -15.55 -2.74
N PRO A 37 -7.25 -16.63 -3.32
CA PRO A 37 -8.60 -17.07 -3.00
C PRO A 37 -8.66 -17.51 -1.54
N THR A 38 -9.70 -17.10 -0.83
CA THR A 38 -9.99 -17.61 0.51
C THR A 38 -11.12 -18.63 0.44
N ILE A 39 -10.77 -19.90 0.65
CA ILE A 39 -11.65 -21.06 0.43
C ILE A 39 -12.84 -21.08 1.43
N LEU A 40 -12.66 -20.51 2.63
CA LEU A 40 -13.69 -20.55 3.69
C LEU A 40 -14.70 -19.41 3.64
N THR A 41 -14.35 -18.23 3.14
CA THR A 41 -15.18 -17.02 3.27
C THR A 41 -15.79 -16.54 1.96
N GLY A 42 -15.44 -17.17 0.83
CA GLY A 42 -15.81 -16.68 -0.50
C GLY A 42 -15.20 -15.32 -0.86
N GLY A 43 -14.29 -14.80 -0.04
CA GLY A 43 -13.61 -13.53 -0.23
C GLY A 43 -12.32 -13.64 -1.03
N CYS A 44 -11.70 -12.49 -1.30
CA CYS A 44 -10.35 -12.38 -1.84
C CYS A 44 -9.43 -11.81 -0.75
N ARG A 45 -8.38 -12.56 -0.40
CA ARG A 45 -7.31 -12.02 0.44
C ARG A 45 -6.32 -11.30 -0.45
N VAL A 46 -6.09 -10.03 -0.15
CA VAL A 46 -5.07 -9.22 -0.82
C VAL A 46 -3.91 -9.00 0.15
N SER A 47 -2.69 -9.20 -0.31
CA SER A 47 -1.49 -8.80 0.42
C SER A 47 -0.79 -7.69 -0.36
N GLY A 48 -0.77 -6.50 0.22
CA GLY A 48 -0.08 -5.32 -0.31
C GLY A 48 1.31 -5.19 0.28
N LEU A 49 2.27 -4.80 -0.55
CA LEU A 49 3.64 -4.48 -0.17
C LEU A 49 4.04 -3.19 -0.87
N SER A 50 4.51 -2.20 -0.09
CA SER A 50 5.24 -1.04 -0.60
C SER A 50 6.69 -1.19 -0.20
N SER A 51 7.61 -1.07 -1.16
CA SER A 51 9.05 -1.17 -0.93
C SER A 51 9.75 0.03 -1.54
N SER A 52 10.42 0.80 -0.68
CA SER A 52 11.31 1.89 -1.07
C SER A 52 12.70 1.37 -1.45
N LEU A 53 13.36 2.03 -2.40
CA LEU A 53 14.75 1.74 -2.78
C LEU A 53 15.74 2.12 -1.67
N GLY A 54 15.35 3.01 -0.75
CA GLY A 54 16.14 3.40 0.43
C GLY A 54 15.74 2.61 1.69
N PHE A 55 16.56 2.74 2.74
CA PHE A 55 16.25 2.20 4.06
C PHE A 55 15.07 2.96 4.68
N THR A 56 13.93 2.30 4.85
CA THR A 56 12.88 2.80 5.72
C THR A 56 13.34 2.76 7.16
N THR A 57 13.09 3.82 7.89
CA THR A 57 13.42 3.90 9.31
C THR A 57 12.14 3.93 10.12
N LEU A 58 12.18 3.45 11.36
CA LEU A 58 11.02 3.55 12.26
C LEU A 58 10.50 5.00 12.41
N LEU A 59 11.33 6.00 12.08
CA LEU A 59 11.05 7.42 12.21
C LEU A 59 10.64 8.09 10.89
N ASP A 60 10.47 7.33 9.80
CA ASP A 60 10.03 7.88 8.50
C ASP A 60 8.52 8.14 8.42
N GLY A 61 7.82 8.03 9.56
CA GLY A 61 6.38 8.27 9.65
C GLY A 61 5.55 7.18 9.00
N GLY A 62 6.10 5.97 8.84
CA GLY A 62 5.39 4.82 8.27
C GLY A 62 5.23 4.94 6.76
N LEU A 63 6.24 5.45 6.06
CA LEU A 63 6.16 5.85 4.64
C LEU A 63 5.56 4.74 3.76
N ASN A 64 6.04 3.50 3.88
CA ASN A 64 5.52 2.37 3.10
C ASN A 64 4.08 2.00 3.45
N TYR A 65 3.70 2.08 4.74
CA TYR A 65 2.32 1.86 5.15
C TYR A 65 1.42 2.96 4.56
N CYS A 66 1.83 4.22 4.67
CA CYS A 66 1.05 5.35 4.18
C CYS A 66 0.89 5.33 2.66
N ASN A 67 1.88 4.87 1.90
CA ASN A 67 1.74 4.69 0.46
C ASN A 67 0.60 3.72 0.11
N LEU A 68 0.50 2.59 0.83
CA LEU A 68 -0.58 1.64 0.66
C LEU A 68 -1.91 2.21 1.16
N PHE A 69 -1.94 2.75 2.38
CA PHE A 69 -3.15 3.28 3.00
C PHE A 69 -3.77 4.41 2.18
N ASN A 70 -2.96 5.38 1.73
CA ASN A 70 -3.43 6.51 0.95
C ASN A 70 -4.00 6.08 -0.41
N LEU A 71 -3.40 5.07 -1.06
CA LEU A 71 -3.95 4.50 -2.28
C LEU A 71 -5.32 3.85 -2.03
N LEU A 72 -5.40 2.95 -1.05
CA LEU A 72 -6.64 2.23 -0.75
C LEU A 72 -7.75 3.15 -0.23
N SER A 73 -7.39 4.16 0.56
CA SER A 73 -8.33 5.14 1.11
C SER A 73 -8.79 6.13 0.06
N GLY A 74 -7.90 6.60 -0.81
CA GLY A 74 -8.23 7.49 -1.93
C GLY A 74 -9.21 6.85 -2.92
N ASP A 75 -9.11 5.53 -3.11
CA ASP A 75 -10.03 4.75 -3.95
C ASP A 75 -11.33 4.35 -3.23
N GLY A 76 -11.48 4.70 -1.94
CA GLY A 76 -12.65 4.38 -1.12
C GLY A 76 -12.75 2.92 -0.67
N LEU A 77 -11.74 2.09 -0.94
CA LEU A 77 -11.75 0.67 -0.57
C LEU A 77 -11.81 0.48 0.95
N THR A 78 -11.13 1.35 1.70
CA THR A 78 -11.15 1.32 3.17
C THR A 78 -12.53 1.56 3.78
N SER A 79 -13.45 2.15 3.00
CA SER A 79 -14.84 2.39 3.40
C SER A 79 -15.83 1.38 2.82
N ALA A 80 -15.37 0.44 2.00
CA ALA A 80 -16.22 -0.55 1.36
C ALA A 80 -16.74 -1.58 2.40
N PRO A 81 -18.01 -2.01 2.30
CA PRO A 81 -18.54 -3.07 3.16
C PRO A 81 -17.71 -4.36 3.03
N GLY A 82 -17.28 -4.89 4.18
CA GLY A 82 -16.47 -6.11 4.23
C GLY A 82 -14.96 -5.89 4.08
N TYR A 83 -14.49 -4.65 3.91
CA TYR A 83 -13.07 -4.33 4.05
C TYR A 83 -12.61 -4.61 5.48
N MET A 84 -11.49 -5.31 5.60
CA MET A 84 -10.82 -5.54 6.87
C MET A 84 -9.31 -5.50 6.64
N GLU A 85 -8.66 -4.55 7.29
CA GLU A 85 -7.21 -4.46 7.28
C GLU A 85 -6.62 -5.38 8.36
N LEU A 86 -5.62 -6.17 7.97
CA LEU A 86 -4.87 -7.03 8.87
C LEU A 86 -3.38 -6.66 8.78
N THR A 87 -2.96 -5.74 9.63
CA THR A 87 -1.58 -5.24 9.68
C THR A 87 -1.13 -5.01 11.13
N ASN A 88 0.18 -4.92 11.34
CA ASN A 88 0.82 -4.58 12.61
C ASN A 88 2.29 -4.17 12.34
N GLU A 89 3.02 -3.79 13.39
CA GLU A 89 4.43 -3.40 13.30
C GLU A 89 5.38 -4.48 12.75
N TRP A 90 5.00 -5.75 12.84
CA TRP A 90 5.78 -6.86 12.27
C TRP A 90 5.51 -7.04 10.78
N ALA A 91 4.27 -6.76 10.34
CA ALA A 91 3.85 -6.86 8.95
C ALA A 91 4.30 -5.63 8.15
N CYS A 92 4.20 -4.44 8.73
CA CYS A 92 4.69 -3.20 8.16
C CYS A 92 5.38 -2.37 9.25
N LEU A 93 6.69 -2.26 9.14
CA LEU A 93 7.49 -1.47 10.07
C LEU A 93 7.05 -0.01 10.03
N GLY A 94 6.82 0.60 11.21
CA GLY A 94 6.41 2.00 11.33
C GLY A 94 4.89 2.19 11.26
N TYR A 95 4.09 1.12 11.30
CA TYR A 95 2.63 1.18 11.26
C TYR A 95 2.03 1.96 12.44
N GLY A 96 2.48 1.68 13.67
CA GLY A 96 1.96 2.30 14.90
C GLY A 96 2.47 3.72 15.14
N LEU A 97 3.47 4.17 14.37
CA LEU A 97 3.96 5.55 14.34
C LEU A 97 3.58 6.27 13.03
N ALA A 98 2.71 5.66 12.23
CA ALA A 98 2.36 6.18 10.92
C ALA A 98 1.58 7.50 11.05
N THR A 99 1.98 8.51 10.29
CA THR A 99 1.33 9.84 10.25
C THR A 99 0.76 10.12 8.86
N CYS A 100 0.03 9.14 8.33
CA CYS A 100 -0.51 9.19 6.98
C CYS A 100 -1.42 10.40 6.78
N LYS A 101 -1.28 11.05 5.63
CA LYS A 101 -2.13 12.16 5.21
C LYS A 101 -3.05 11.64 4.11
N ALA A 102 -4.32 11.46 4.45
CA ALA A 102 -5.40 11.19 3.49
C ALA A 102 -5.84 12.50 2.83
#